data_AF-A0A0Q0HB20-F1
#
_entry.id   AF-A0A0Q0HB20-F1
#
_cell.length_a   1.000
_cell.length_b   1.000
_cell.length_c   1.000
_cell.angle_alpha   90.00
_cell.angle_beta   90.00
_cell.angle_gamma   90.00
#
_symmetry.space_group_name_H-M   'P 1'
#
loop_
_entity.id
_entity.type
_entity.pdbx_description
1 polymer ?
#
loop_
_entity_poly.entity_id
_entity_poly.type
_entity_poly.pdbx_seq_one_letter_code
_entity_poly.pdbx_strand_id
1 'polypeptide(L)'
;MFENVVSGLVSGLVVSFLVLVVGRFWKGVVEPWIEERVYKDLHVEGKWYSLYVNTGDYRQEAINIKRHGHTINGHMICKTGADDGEEYYICGSFRNLLLPLTYEAADKQKSDRGTITLMSSHNGERFVGEVAMYDTKADSIGTTKVIWFRNRKDLERTVKYIKLHREQLDEIRERERHIQDELSDFFEEFAKEFAKRKEEEQKEKEDAIEGESKRIENNG
;
A
#
# COMPACT_ATOMS: atom_id res chain seq x y z
N MET A 1 -32.16 -40.36 59.19
CA MET A 1 -32.74 -40.06 57.86
C MET A 1 -32.51 -38.60 57.46
N PHE A 2 -32.82 -37.62 58.33
CA PHE A 2 -32.59 -36.19 58.06
C PHE A 2 -31.11 -35.83 57.79
N GLU A 3 -30.17 -36.41 58.54
CA GLU A 3 -28.72 -36.19 58.34
C GLU A 3 -28.23 -36.55 56.93
N ASN A 4 -28.74 -37.64 56.37
CA ASN A 4 -28.39 -38.07 55.01
C ASN A 4 -28.92 -37.09 53.95
N VAL A 5 -30.10 -36.50 54.18
CA VAL A 5 -30.69 -35.50 53.28
C VAL A 5 -29.90 -34.20 53.33
N VAL A 6 -29.51 -33.75 54.53
CA VAL A 6 -28.67 -32.54 54.70
C VAL A 6 -27.30 -32.75 54.07
N SER A 7 -26.67 -33.90 54.29
CA SER A 7 -25.38 -34.25 53.67
C SER A 7 -25.46 -34.23 52.13
N GLY A 8 -26.53 -34.81 51.57
CA GLY A 8 -26.80 -34.78 50.13
C GLY A 8 -26.92 -33.35 49.60
N LEU A 9 -27.69 -32.49 50.28
CA LEU A 9 -27.90 -31.10 49.86
C LEU A 9 -26.62 -30.27 49.92
N VAL A 10 -25.83 -30.41 50.99
CA VAL A 10 -24.55 -29.70 51.13
C VAL A 10 -23.57 -30.16 50.05
N SER A 11 -23.50 -31.46 49.76
CA SER A 11 -22.60 -31.97 48.71
C SER A 11 -22.97 -31.41 47.32
N GLY A 12 -24.26 -31.32 46.99
CA GLY A 12 -24.73 -30.72 45.75
C GLY A 12 -24.39 -29.23 45.61
N LEU A 13 -24.53 -28.46 46.69
CA LEU A 13 -24.17 -27.04 46.70
C LEU A 13 -22.66 -26.84 46.52
N VAL A 14 -21.83 -27.65 47.20
CA VAL A 14 -20.37 -27.58 47.08
C VAL A 14 -19.92 -27.92 45.66
N VAL A 15 -20.46 -28.98 45.06
CA VAL A 15 -20.13 -29.35 43.67
C VAL A 15 -20.54 -28.25 42.70
N SER A 16 -21.75 -27.68 42.85
CA SER A 16 -22.22 -26.59 41.99
C SER A 16 -21.33 -25.36 42.10
N PHE A 17 -20.93 -25.00 43.32
CA PHE A 17 -20.00 -23.90 43.57
C PHE A 17 -18.63 -24.16 42.93
N LEU A 18 -18.08 -25.38 43.08
CA LEU A 18 -16.82 -25.76 42.46
C LEU A 18 -16.86 -25.68 40.94
N VAL A 19 -17.93 -26.18 40.31
CA VAL A 19 -18.11 -26.11 38.85
C VAL A 19 -18.16 -24.65 38.38
N LEU A 20 -18.83 -23.76 39.11
CA LEU A 20 -18.86 -22.33 38.77
C LEU A 20 -17.48 -21.67 38.89
N VAL A 21 -16.75 -21.95 39.97
CA VAL A 21 -15.40 -21.39 40.19
C VAL A 21 -14.42 -21.92 39.14
N VAL A 22 -14.41 -23.23 38.91
CA VAL A 22 -13.53 -23.86 37.90
C VAL A 22 -13.91 -23.38 36.51
N GLY A 23 -15.19 -23.27 36.17
CA GLY A 23 -15.63 -22.76 34.88
C GLY A 23 -15.21 -21.31 34.64
N ARG A 24 -15.28 -20.46 35.67
CA ARG A 24 -14.82 -19.07 35.60
C ARG A 24 -13.29 -18.97 35.50
N PHE A 25 -12.57 -19.79 36.27
CA PHE A 25 -11.11 -19.87 36.22
C PHE A 25 -10.62 -20.39 34.87
N TRP A 26 -11.28 -21.41 34.31
CA TRP A 26 -10.93 -22.00 33.03
C TRP A 26 -11.00 -20.97 31.90
N LYS A 27 -12.14 -20.28 31.76
CA LYS A 27 -12.33 -19.25 30.72
C LYS A 27 -11.50 -17.99 30.94
N GLY A 28 -11.21 -17.63 32.19
CA GLY A 28 -10.49 -16.40 32.52
C GLY A 28 -8.97 -16.53 32.51
N VAL A 29 -8.44 -17.72 32.78
CA VAL A 29 -7.00 -17.94 33.01
C VAL A 29 -6.45 -19.06 32.13
N VAL A 30 -7.07 -20.24 32.15
CA VAL A 30 -6.49 -21.42 31.51
C VAL A 30 -6.60 -21.35 29.99
N GLU A 31 -7.76 -21.01 29.45
CA GLU A 31 -8.01 -20.91 28.01
C GLU A 31 -7.08 -19.87 27.35
N PRO A 32 -6.98 -18.61 27.84
CA PRO A 32 -6.01 -17.64 27.31
C PRO A 32 -4.56 -18.13 27.39
N TRP A 33 -4.18 -18.76 28.51
CA TRP A 33 -2.81 -19.26 28.69
C TRP A 33 -2.47 -20.43 27.75
N ILE A 34 -3.42 -21.33 27.50
CA ILE A 34 -3.24 -22.42 26.53
C ILE A 34 -3.17 -21.86 25.12
N GLU A 35 -4.05 -20.92 24.76
CA GLU A 35 -3.99 -20.24 23.47
C GLU A 35 -2.60 -19.60 23.27
N GLU A 36 -2.11 -18.83 24.23
CA GLU A 36 -0.77 -18.22 24.16
C GLU A 36 0.38 -19.23 23.98
N ARG A 37 0.23 -20.45 24.51
CA ARG A 37 1.28 -21.48 24.45
C ARG A 37 1.21 -22.36 23.20
N VAL A 38 0.00 -22.67 22.75
CA VAL A 38 -0.26 -23.50 21.56
C VAL A 38 -0.08 -22.68 20.30
N TYR A 39 -0.53 -21.42 20.30
CA TYR A 39 -0.21 -20.46 19.25
C TYR A 39 1.22 -19.97 19.46
N LYS A 40 2.19 -20.71 18.92
CA LYS A 40 3.50 -20.16 18.53
C LYS A 40 3.33 -19.21 17.34
N ASP A 41 2.43 -18.26 17.48
CA ASP A 41 2.21 -17.23 16.50
C ASP A 41 3.51 -16.45 16.33
N LEU A 42 3.64 -15.96 15.11
CA LEU A 42 4.66 -15.01 14.73
C LEU A 42 4.81 -13.91 15.79
N HIS A 43 6.04 -13.63 16.22
CA HIS A 43 6.29 -12.51 17.12
C HIS A 43 6.08 -11.21 16.33
N VAL A 44 5.04 -10.45 16.68
CA VAL A 44 4.66 -9.20 16.00
C VAL A 44 4.95 -7.97 16.86
N GLU A 45 5.17 -8.15 18.15
CA GLU A 45 5.38 -7.09 19.14
C GLU A 45 6.71 -6.35 18.91
N GLY A 46 6.76 -5.08 19.31
CA GLY A 46 7.95 -4.24 19.28
C GLY A 46 7.90 -3.15 18.22
N LYS A 47 9.09 -2.70 17.82
CA LYS A 47 9.26 -1.57 16.89
C LYS A 47 9.20 -2.03 15.44
N TRP A 48 8.58 -1.21 14.62
CA TRP A 48 8.43 -1.34 13.18
C TRP A 48 8.64 0.01 12.51
N TYR A 49 8.95 -0.02 11.23
CA TYR A 49 9.12 1.18 10.41
C TYR A 49 8.31 1.04 9.13
N SER A 50 7.45 2.00 8.82
CA SER A 50 6.62 1.96 7.61
C SER A 50 7.27 2.68 6.42
N LEU A 51 6.86 2.26 5.22
CA LEU A 51 7.11 2.94 3.96
C LEU A 51 5.83 2.97 3.13
N TYR A 52 5.40 4.15 2.74
CA TYR A 52 4.34 4.33 1.75
C TYR A 52 4.95 4.33 0.36
N VAL A 53 4.58 3.34 -0.46
CA VAL A 53 5.27 3.07 -1.74
C VAL A 53 4.84 4.03 -2.84
N ASN A 54 3.57 4.46 -2.79
CA ASN A 54 2.95 5.24 -3.85
C ASN A 54 2.93 6.76 -3.58
N THR A 55 3.41 7.21 -2.43
CA THR A 55 3.43 8.64 -2.10
C THR A 55 4.74 9.25 -2.56
N GLY A 56 4.66 10.45 -3.17
CA GLY A 56 5.85 11.15 -3.69
C GLY A 56 6.87 11.52 -2.61
N ASP A 57 6.42 11.63 -1.37
CA ASP A 57 7.21 12.05 -0.21
C ASP A 57 7.95 10.91 0.50
N TYR A 58 7.73 9.65 0.09
CA TYR A 58 8.25 8.47 0.78
C TYR A 58 7.97 8.49 2.28
N ARG A 59 6.75 8.87 2.68
CA ARG A 59 6.32 8.92 4.08
C ARG A 59 6.78 7.67 4.84
N GLN A 60 7.31 7.91 6.03
CA GLN A 60 7.81 6.90 6.96
C GLN A 60 7.27 7.19 8.35
N GLU A 61 6.87 6.12 9.05
CA GLU A 61 6.50 6.18 10.45
C GLU A 61 7.34 5.22 11.26
N ALA A 62 7.53 5.54 12.54
CA ALA A 62 8.02 4.62 13.55
C ALA A 62 6.82 4.11 14.35
N ILE A 63 6.60 2.80 14.36
CA ILE A 63 5.46 2.16 15.00
C ILE A 63 5.96 1.31 16.15
N ASN A 64 5.28 1.36 17.29
CA ASN A 64 5.55 0.50 18.43
C ASN A 64 4.27 -0.18 18.87
N ILE A 65 4.21 -1.51 18.72
CA ILE A 65 3.05 -2.33 19.06
C ILE A 65 3.33 -3.28 20.21
N LYS A 66 2.30 -3.49 21.04
CA LYS A 66 2.23 -4.48 22.11
C LYS A 66 1.04 -5.40 21.84
N ARG A 67 1.16 -6.67 22.22
CA ARG A 67 0.12 -7.68 22.08
C ARG A 67 -0.34 -8.20 23.43
N HIS A 68 -1.63 -8.46 23.55
CA HIS A 68 -2.22 -9.22 24.65
C HIS A 68 -3.27 -10.17 24.07
N GLY A 69 -3.01 -11.48 24.12
CA GLY A 69 -3.76 -12.47 23.33
C GLY A 69 -3.71 -12.14 21.84
N HIS A 70 -4.88 -11.97 21.21
CA HIS A 70 -4.98 -11.52 19.82
C HIS A 70 -5.05 -10.00 19.65
N THR A 71 -5.22 -9.24 20.73
CA THR A 71 -5.40 -7.79 20.67
C THR A 71 -4.05 -7.10 20.52
N ILE A 72 -3.98 -6.16 19.59
CA ILE A 72 -2.81 -5.32 19.33
C ILE A 72 -3.15 -3.89 19.70
N ASN A 73 -2.26 -3.24 20.45
CA ASN A 73 -2.34 -1.82 20.76
C ASN A 73 -0.96 -1.18 20.57
N GLY A 74 -0.89 0.09 20.24
CA GLY A 74 0.39 0.76 20.04
C GLY A 74 0.28 2.23 19.70
N HIS A 75 1.42 2.79 19.32
CA HIS A 75 1.54 4.17 18.86
C HIS A 75 2.35 4.20 17.57
N MET A 76 1.99 5.14 16.71
CA MET A 76 2.65 5.40 15.43
C MET A 76 3.05 6.87 15.40
N ILE A 77 4.30 7.15 15.05
CA ILE A 77 4.83 8.52 14.96
C ILE A 77 5.37 8.73 13.56
N CYS A 78 4.82 9.72 12.86
CA CYS A 78 5.31 10.12 11.56
C CYS A 78 6.70 10.75 11.68
N LYS A 79 7.61 10.36 10.78
CA LYS A 79 9.01 10.81 10.77
C LYS A 79 9.37 11.64 9.54
N THR A 80 8.50 11.64 8.54
CA THR A 80 8.66 12.31 7.25
C THR A 80 7.29 12.50 6.62
N GLY A 81 7.18 13.43 5.66
CA GLY A 81 5.95 13.72 4.94
C GLY A 81 5.21 14.94 5.49
N ALA A 82 3.98 15.16 5.03
CA ALA A 82 3.15 16.30 5.44
C ALA A 82 2.77 16.28 6.94
N ASP A 83 2.73 15.08 7.52
CA ASP A 83 2.32 14.85 8.91
C ASP A 83 3.55 14.62 9.83
N ASP A 84 4.73 15.15 9.49
CA ASP A 84 5.93 14.92 10.31
C ASP A 84 5.75 15.37 11.76
N GLY A 85 6.12 14.49 12.70
CA GLY A 85 5.93 14.71 14.14
C GLY A 85 4.55 14.31 14.68
N GLU A 86 3.58 14.03 13.81
CA GLU A 86 2.24 13.63 14.24
C GLU A 86 2.23 12.22 14.86
N GLU A 87 1.44 12.09 15.91
CA GLU A 87 1.28 10.86 16.67
C GLU A 87 -0.13 10.30 16.52
N TYR A 88 -0.22 8.97 16.39
CA TYR A 88 -1.47 8.24 16.25
C TYR A 88 -1.51 7.07 17.23
N TYR A 89 -2.66 6.87 17.85
CA TYR A 89 -2.97 5.64 18.57
C TYR A 89 -3.40 4.58 17.57
N ILE A 90 -2.91 3.36 17.73
CA ILE A 90 -3.32 2.22 16.90
C ILE A 90 -3.86 1.10 17.78
N CYS A 91 -4.94 0.47 17.33
CA CYS A 91 -5.53 -0.69 17.97
C CYS A 91 -6.05 -1.67 16.92
N GLY A 92 -6.12 -2.95 17.25
CA GLY A 92 -6.61 -3.97 16.33
C GLY A 92 -6.33 -5.38 16.81
N SER A 93 -6.11 -6.30 15.88
CA SER A 93 -5.82 -7.70 16.24
C SER A 93 -4.86 -8.37 15.27
N PHE A 94 -4.20 -9.43 15.73
CA PHE A 94 -3.36 -10.27 14.87
C PHE A 94 -3.85 -11.72 14.89
N ARG A 95 -4.28 -12.23 13.74
CA ARG A 95 -4.77 -13.60 13.54
C ARG A 95 -4.49 -14.05 12.11
N ASN A 96 -4.13 -15.32 11.92
CA ASN A 96 -3.95 -15.93 10.59
C ASN A 96 -3.02 -15.11 9.67
N LEU A 97 -1.91 -14.60 10.22
CA LEU A 97 -0.95 -13.74 9.52
C LEU A 97 -1.49 -12.37 9.08
N LEU A 98 -2.72 -12.00 9.45
CA LEU A 98 -3.32 -10.71 9.17
C LEU A 98 -3.31 -9.82 10.42
N LEU A 99 -2.94 -8.57 10.21
CA LEU A 99 -2.89 -7.49 11.18
C LEU A 99 -3.82 -6.36 10.73
N PRO A 100 -5.14 -6.49 10.90
CA PRO A 100 -6.06 -5.37 10.80
C PRO A 100 -5.91 -4.44 12.01
N LEU A 101 -5.75 -3.15 11.74
CA LEU A 101 -5.63 -2.07 12.70
C LEU A 101 -6.56 -0.92 12.32
N THR A 102 -7.00 -0.19 13.33
CA THR A 102 -7.54 1.16 13.20
C THR A 102 -6.55 2.13 13.82
N TYR A 103 -6.45 3.33 13.27
CA TYR A 103 -5.65 4.40 13.85
C TYR A 103 -6.49 5.68 14.02
N GLU A 104 -6.13 6.46 15.03
CA GLU A 104 -6.71 7.77 15.32
C GLU A 104 -5.61 8.74 15.78
N ALA A 105 -5.73 10.01 15.43
CA ALA A 105 -4.80 11.04 15.88
C ALA A 105 -4.77 11.10 17.42
N ALA A 106 -3.57 11.27 17.98
CA ALA A 106 -3.42 11.43 19.41
C ALA A 106 -3.91 12.79 19.91
N ASP A 107 -3.84 13.82 19.06
CA ASP A 107 -4.41 15.14 19.31
C ASP A 107 -5.93 15.11 19.06
N LYS A 108 -6.70 15.42 20.11
CA LYS A 108 -8.17 15.46 20.07
C LYS A 108 -8.74 16.56 19.18
N GLN A 109 -7.93 17.54 18.78
CA GLN A 109 -8.35 18.58 17.82
C GLN A 109 -8.31 18.09 16.38
N LYS A 110 -7.67 16.95 16.12
CA LYS A 110 -7.56 16.36 14.79
C LYS A 110 -8.58 15.24 14.63
N SER A 111 -9.22 15.20 13.46
CA SER A 111 -10.22 14.19 13.10
C SER A 111 -9.63 13.04 12.30
N ASP A 112 -8.31 13.03 12.10
CA ASP A 112 -7.60 12.04 11.30
C ASP A 112 -7.76 10.65 11.90
N ARG A 113 -8.29 9.75 11.08
CA ARG A 113 -8.51 8.36 11.43
C ARG A 113 -8.54 7.52 10.16
N GLY A 114 -8.27 6.23 10.32
CA GLY A 114 -8.35 5.30 9.22
C GLY A 114 -8.11 3.88 9.65
N THR A 115 -7.94 3.02 8.66
CA THR A 115 -7.72 1.58 8.86
C THR A 115 -6.47 1.14 8.12
N ILE A 116 -5.71 0.23 8.71
CA ILE A 116 -4.52 -0.38 8.13
C ILE A 116 -4.79 -1.88 8.11
N THR A 117 -4.67 -2.52 6.95
CA THR A 117 -4.74 -3.99 6.88
C THR A 117 -3.44 -4.51 6.32
N LEU A 118 -2.72 -5.29 7.12
CA LEU A 118 -1.41 -5.82 6.76
C LEU A 118 -1.40 -7.34 6.79
N MET A 119 -0.69 -7.95 5.85
CA MET A 119 -0.38 -9.37 5.84
C MET A 119 1.08 -9.57 6.19
N SER A 120 1.37 -10.49 7.10
CA SER A 120 2.74 -10.86 7.40
C SER A 120 3.37 -11.58 6.21
N SER A 121 4.61 -11.22 5.92
CA SER A 121 5.42 -11.86 4.89
C SER A 121 6.84 -12.12 5.43
N HIS A 122 7.61 -12.92 4.69
CA HIS A 122 9.02 -13.19 5.02
C HIS A 122 9.19 -13.72 6.46
N ASN A 123 8.37 -14.70 6.86
CA ASN A 123 8.41 -15.29 8.20
C ASN A 123 8.34 -14.25 9.33
N GLY A 124 7.59 -13.17 9.13
CA GLY A 124 7.36 -12.16 10.16
C GLY A 124 8.37 -11.04 10.25
N GLU A 125 9.28 -10.95 9.28
CA GLU A 125 10.20 -9.83 9.18
C GLU A 125 9.54 -8.59 8.56
N ARG A 126 8.43 -8.79 7.84
CA ARG A 126 7.72 -7.73 7.12
C ARG A 126 6.21 -7.86 7.23
N PHE A 127 5.56 -6.72 7.11
CA PHE A 127 4.14 -6.60 6.89
C PHE A 127 3.89 -5.84 5.59
N VAL A 128 2.97 -6.31 4.76
CA VAL A 128 2.64 -5.67 3.48
C VAL A 128 1.13 -5.55 3.40
N GLY A 129 0.63 -4.39 2.99
CA GLY A 129 -0.79 -4.19 2.79
C GLY A 129 -1.14 -2.77 2.43
N GLU A 130 -2.30 -2.32 2.91
CA GLU A 130 -2.90 -1.06 2.51
C GLU A 130 -3.44 -0.28 3.71
N VAL A 131 -3.40 1.04 3.57
CA VAL A 131 -4.03 2.00 4.48
C VAL A 131 -5.21 2.63 3.74
N ALA A 132 -6.37 2.65 4.37
CA ALA A 132 -7.54 3.39 3.93
C ALA A 132 -7.73 4.61 4.84
N MET A 133 -7.84 5.78 4.23
CA MET A 133 -7.92 7.06 4.92
C MET A 133 -8.80 8.04 4.16
N TYR A 134 -9.36 9.02 4.87
CA TYR A 134 -10.15 10.07 4.25
C TYR A 134 -9.23 11.08 3.55
N ASP A 135 -9.41 11.25 2.25
CA ASP A 135 -8.74 12.27 1.44
C ASP A 135 -9.59 13.54 1.45
N THR A 136 -9.07 14.57 2.12
CA THR A 136 -9.74 15.87 2.26
C THR A 136 -9.83 16.64 0.94
N LYS A 137 -8.93 16.41 -0.02
CA LYS A 137 -8.95 17.11 -1.31
C LYS A 137 -9.99 16.51 -2.25
N ALA A 138 -10.13 15.20 -2.21
CA ALA A 138 -11.06 14.45 -3.06
C ALA A 138 -12.43 14.21 -2.41
N ASP A 139 -12.60 14.54 -1.12
CA ASP A 139 -13.80 14.25 -0.31
C ASP A 139 -14.23 12.78 -0.47
N SER A 140 -13.27 11.87 -0.32
CA SER A 140 -13.48 10.43 -0.55
C SER A 140 -12.52 9.59 0.29
N ILE A 141 -12.76 8.28 0.32
CA ILE A 141 -11.85 7.34 0.97
C ILE A 141 -10.80 6.91 -0.06
N GLY A 142 -9.55 7.32 0.18
CA GLY A 142 -8.40 6.88 -0.58
C GLY A 142 -7.74 5.65 0.04
N THR A 143 -7.02 4.89 -0.77
CA THR A 143 -6.16 3.81 -0.29
C THR A 143 -4.73 4.00 -0.77
N THR A 144 -3.76 3.56 0.04
CA THR A 144 -2.35 3.61 -0.32
C THR A 144 -1.61 2.37 0.20
N LYS A 145 -0.62 1.91 -0.56
CA LYS A 145 0.17 0.72 -0.22
C LYS A 145 1.23 1.08 0.80
N VAL A 146 1.33 0.23 1.83
CA VAL A 146 2.30 0.40 2.91
C VAL A 146 3.03 -0.91 3.19
N ILE A 147 4.31 -0.79 3.53
CA ILE A 147 5.15 -1.92 3.94
C ILE A 147 5.76 -1.57 5.30
N TRP A 148 5.65 -2.45 6.29
CA TRP A 148 6.38 -2.33 7.55
C TRP A 148 7.58 -3.26 7.60
N PHE A 149 8.68 -2.73 8.14
CA PHE A 149 9.95 -3.41 8.30
C PHE A 149 10.29 -3.54 9.79
N ARG A 150 10.78 -4.72 10.19
CA ARG A 150 11.38 -4.90 11.52
C ARG A 150 12.65 -4.07 11.70
N ASN A 151 13.47 -4.00 10.65
CA ASN A 151 14.78 -3.38 10.69
C ASN A 151 14.81 -2.08 9.87
N ARG A 152 15.24 -1.00 10.51
CA ARG A 152 15.43 0.31 9.87
C ARG A 152 16.39 0.25 8.68
N LYS A 153 17.43 -0.59 8.71
CA LYS A 153 18.38 -0.72 7.60
C LYS A 153 17.71 -1.25 6.33
N ASP A 154 16.72 -2.13 6.47
CA ASP A 154 16.01 -2.69 5.32
C ASP A 154 15.04 -1.68 4.70
N LEU A 155 14.42 -0.85 5.54
CA LEU A 155 13.69 0.33 5.08
C LEU A 155 14.62 1.25 4.27
N GLU A 156 15.75 1.65 4.83
CA GLU A 156 16.69 2.59 4.18
C GLU A 156 17.20 2.05 2.84
N ARG A 157 17.53 0.76 2.77
CA ARG A 157 17.89 0.09 1.50
C ARG A 157 16.75 0.14 0.49
N THR A 158 15.53 -0.17 0.92
CA THR A 158 14.34 -0.18 0.05
C THR A 158 14.03 1.22 -0.48
N VAL A 159 14.07 2.24 0.38
CA VAL A 159 13.89 3.65 -0.01
C VAL A 159 14.95 4.06 -1.02
N LYS A 160 16.22 3.73 -0.78
CA LYS A 160 17.31 4.04 -1.71
C LYS A 160 17.10 3.35 -3.06
N TYR A 161 16.70 2.09 -3.05
CA TYR A 161 16.41 1.32 -4.26
C TYR A 161 15.27 1.97 -5.08
N ILE A 162 14.16 2.33 -4.43
CA ILE A 162 13.01 2.95 -5.10
C ILE A 162 13.39 4.32 -5.68
N LYS A 163 14.13 5.15 -4.92
CA LYS A 163 14.59 6.46 -5.41
C LYS A 163 15.44 6.32 -6.67
N LEU A 164 16.42 5.43 -6.65
CA LEU A 164 17.27 5.17 -7.81
C LEU A 164 16.47 4.69 -9.03
N HIS A 165 15.52 3.77 -8.84
CA HIS A 165 14.69 3.29 -9.95
C HIS A 165 13.75 4.36 -10.48
N ARG A 166 13.27 5.27 -9.62
CA ARG A 166 12.42 6.39 -10.05
C ARG A 166 13.20 7.39 -10.90
N GLU A 167 14.42 7.72 -10.49
CA GLU A 167 15.34 8.57 -11.28
C GLU A 167 15.57 7.96 -12.67
N GLN A 168 15.87 6.66 -12.74
CA GLN A 168 16.03 5.95 -14.02
C GLN A 168 14.77 5.97 -14.89
N LEU A 169 13.58 5.81 -14.28
CA LEU A 169 12.32 5.89 -15.02
C LEU A 169 12.05 7.29 -15.56
N ASP A 170 12.42 8.34 -14.81
CA ASP A 170 12.25 9.72 -15.25
C ASP A 170 13.22 10.06 -16.38
N GLU A 171 14.47 9.59 -16.34
CA GLU A 171 15.43 9.68 -17.46
C GLU A 171 14.90 8.97 -18.72
N ILE A 172 14.32 7.77 -18.58
CA ILE A 172 13.72 7.04 -19.71
C ILE A 172 12.57 7.84 -20.30
N ARG A 173 11.68 8.40 -19.48
CA ARG A 173 10.55 9.22 -19.95
C ARG A 173 10.98 10.51 -20.64
N GLU A 174 12.06 11.14 -20.19
CA GLU A 174 12.64 12.29 -20.87
C GLU A 174 13.19 11.91 -22.24
N ARG A 175 13.88 10.77 -22.33
CA ARG A 175 14.36 10.25 -23.61
C ARG A 175 13.24 9.88 -24.56
N GLU A 176 12.16 9.26 -24.06
CA GLU A 176 10.98 8.94 -24.86
C GLU A 176 10.32 10.21 -25.43
N ARG A 177 10.21 11.27 -24.63
CA ARG A 177 9.70 12.57 -25.12
C ARG A 177 10.59 13.14 -26.22
N HIS A 178 11.91 13.13 -26.04
CA HIS A 178 12.83 13.60 -27.07
C HIS A 178 12.72 12.81 -28.38
N ILE A 179 12.61 11.48 -28.30
CA ILE A 179 12.44 10.63 -29.48
C ILE A 179 11.09 10.91 -30.16
N GLN A 180 10.02 11.14 -29.39
CA GLN A 180 8.72 11.51 -29.94
C GLN A 180 8.77 12.85 -30.67
N ASP A 181 9.46 13.84 -30.11
CA ASP A 181 9.65 15.16 -30.73
C ASP A 181 10.48 15.03 -32.03
N GLU A 182 11.61 14.31 -32.00
CA GLU A 182 12.44 14.05 -33.20
C GLU A 182 11.67 13.31 -34.30
N LEU A 183 10.85 12.32 -33.93
CA LEU A 183 10.00 11.61 -34.88
C LEU A 183 8.94 12.53 -35.48
N SER A 184 8.33 13.39 -34.67
CA SER A 184 7.35 14.38 -35.13
C SER A 184 7.98 15.31 -36.16
N ASP A 185 9.15 15.88 -35.84
CA ASP A 185 9.90 16.76 -36.74
C ASP A 185 10.28 16.04 -38.04
N PHE A 186 10.77 14.80 -37.94
CA PHE A 186 11.07 13.97 -39.11
C PHE A 186 9.86 13.76 -40.01
N PHE A 187 8.69 13.42 -39.45
CA PHE A 187 7.48 13.20 -40.23
C PHE A 187 6.97 14.49 -40.87
N GLU A 188 7.11 15.64 -40.22
CA GLU A 188 6.80 16.93 -40.81
C GLU A 188 7.70 17.27 -41.99
N GLU A 189 9.02 17.07 -41.84
CA GLU A 189 9.99 17.28 -42.93
C GLU A 189 9.73 16.32 -44.09
N PHE A 190 9.51 15.04 -43.80
CA PHE A 190 9.18 14.02 -44.79
C PHE A 190 7.91 14.37 -45.55
N ALA A 191 6.86 14.83 -44.86
CA ALA A 191 5.62 15.25 -45.50
C ALA A 191 5.82 16.44 -46.45
N LYS A 192 6.63 17.43 -46.05
CA LYS A 192 7.00 18.59 -46.89
C LYS A 192 7.77 18.16 -48.14
N GLU A 193 8.77 17.28 -47.99
CA GLU A 193 9.54 16.77 -49.12
C GLU A 193 8.69 15.95 -50.08
N PHE A 194 7.83 15.08 -49.53
CA PHE A 194 6.91 14.26 -50.33
C PHE A 194 5.92 15.11 -51.12
N ALA A 195 5.36 16.16 -50.52
CA ALA A 195 4.47 17.11 -51.20
C ALA A 195 5.20 17.82 -52.35
N LYS A 196 6.43 18.30 -52.12
CA LYS A 196 7.25 18.96 -53.14
C LYS A 196 7.55 18.05 -54.33
N ARG A 197 7.95 16.80 -54.09
CA ARG A 197 8.20 15.83 -55.17
C ARG A 197 6.94 15.53 -55.99
N LYS A 198 5.79 15.42 -55.33
CA LYS A 198 4.49 15.26 -56.01
C LYS A 198 4.14 16.45 -56.91
N GLU A 199 4.41 17.67 -56.47
CA GLU A 199 4.23 18.89 -57.27
C GLU A 199 5.18 18.92 -58.47
N GLU A 200 6.46 18.55 -58.29
CA GLU A 200 7.45 18.45 -59.37
C GLU A 200 7.04 17.38 -60.41
N GLU A 201 6.65 16.18 -59.98
CA GLU A 201 6.15 15.11 -60.87
C GLU A 201 4.89 15.52 -61.64
N GLN A 202 3.99 16.28 -61.00
CA GLN A 202 2.78 16.77 -61.66
C GLN A 202 3.11 17.82 -62.72
N LYS A 203 4.03 18.75 -62.40
CA LYS A 203 4.51 19.76 -63.33
C LYS A 203 5.22 19.14 -64.54
N GLU A 204 6.08 18.14 -64.34
CA GLU A 204 6.74 17.42 -65.43
C GLU A 204 5.73 16.72 -66.36
N LYS A 205 4.65 16.15 -65.80
CA LYS A 205 3.56 15.55 -66.59
C LYS A 205 2.79 16.60 -67.40
N GLU A 206 2.49 17.75 -66.80
CA GLU A 206 1.82 18.87 -67.48
C GLU A 206 2.69 19.42 -68.63
N ASP A 207 3.98 19.65 -68.38
CA ASP A 207 4.95 20.10 -69.39
C ASP A 207 5.10 19.08 -70.54
N ALA A 208 5.09 17.78 -70.24
CA ALA A 208 5.14 16.71 -71.25
C ALA A 208 3.89 16.68 -72.14
N ILE A 209 2.69 16.83 -71.54
CA ILE A 209 1.42 16.88 -72.27
C ILE A 209 1.34 18.14 -73.16
N GLU A 210 1.80 19.29 -72.66
CA GLU A 210 1.85 20.53 -73.44
C GLU A 210 2.85 20.40 -74.62
N GLY A 211 4.01 19.78 -74.36
CA GLY A 211 5.01 19.49 -75.39
C GLY A 211 4.50 18.57 -76.50
N GLU A 212 3.75 17.51 -76.16
CA GLU A 212 3.09 16.65 -77.16
C GLU A 212 2.00 17.39 -77.94
N SER A 213 1.19 18.20 -77.26
CA SER A 213 0.13 19.00 -77.91
C SER A 213 0.70 19.95 -78.97
N LYS A 214 1.78 20.67 -78.65
CA LYS A 214 2.49 21.55 -79.61
C LYS A 214 3.13 20.79 -80.78
N ARG A 215 3.56 19.54 -80.56
CA ARG A 215 4.10 18.68 -81.64
C ARG A 215 3.01 18.26 -82.62
N ILE A 216 1.80 17.97 -82.13
CA ILE A 216 0.66 17.62 -82.97
C ILE A 216 0.26 18.81 -83.85
N GLU A 217 0.22 20.03 -83.30
CA GLU A 217 -0.12 21.24 -84.05
C GLU A 217 0.88 21.57 -85.17
N ASN A 218 2.17 21.30 -84.99
CA ASN A 218 3.19 21.60 -86.00
C ASN A 218 3.32 20.57 -87.14
N ASN A 219 2.70 19.39 -87.01
CA ASN A 219 2.78 18.29 -87.98
C ASN A 219 1.49 18.09 -88.81
N GLY A 220 0.45 18.91 -88.58
CA GLY A 220 -0.80 18.92 -89.36
C GLY A 220 -0.87 20.12 -90.30
#